data_AF-A0A399SNT8-F1
#
_entry.id   AF-A0A399SNT8-F1
#
_cell.length_a   1.000
_cell.length_b   1.000
_cell.length_c   1.000
_cell.angle_alpha   90.00
_cell.angle_beta   90.00
_cell.angle_gamma   90.00
#
_symmetry.space_group_name_H-M   'P 1'
#
loop_
_entity.id
_entity.type
_entity.pdbx_description
1 polymer ?
#
loop_
_entity_poly.entity_id
_entity_poly.type
_entity_poly.pdbx_seq_one_letter_code
_entity_poly.pdbx_strand_id
1 'polypeptide(L)'
;MTAIGPDVPETSLVLPDGRTLVLGWASMTDRGLRRDHNEDSVLAAVPYFAVADGMGGHAAGDVASDAVIRRLAEEQERAESGFADPEGVEPALDLAVGDIREETGDLELHAGTTVTGACLTLVSDRPYWAVFNVGDSRVYQLRGDVLEQVTVDHSVVQEMVDAGRITRAQADRHPDGNIITRAVGVGDASEADYWLLPVTARLRLLVCSDG
;
A
#
# COMPACT_ATOMS: atom_id res chain seq x y z
N MET A 1 11.71 19.44 3.99
CA MET A 1 12.10 20.03 5.29
C MET A 1 11.73 19.00 6.34
N THR A 2 12.70 18.27 6.89
CA THR A 2 12.48 17.11 7.77
C THR A 2 12.13 17.59 9.17
N ALA A 3 10.89 17.39 9.61
CA ALA A 3 10.46 17.69 10.98
C ALA A 3 10.54 16.43 11.83
N ILE A 4 11.42 16.42 12.83
CA ILE A 4 11.48 15.40 13.89
C ILE A 4 10.73 15.99 15.11
N GLY A 5 9.43 15.62 15.25
CA GLY A 5 8.49 15.90 16.35
C GLY A 5 7.72 17.25 16.26
N PRO A 6 6.52 17.44 16.88
CA PRO A 6 5.73 16.58 17.78
C PRO A 6 4.19 16.67 17.53
N ASP A 7 3.65 15.93 16.56
CA ASP A 7 2.21 15.61 16.48
C ASP A 7 2.09 14.34 15.62
N VAL A 8 2.50 13.21 16.19
CA VAL A 8 2.10 11.90 15.66
C VAL A 8 0.59 11.85 15.92
N PRO A 9 -0.29 11.85 14.90
CA PRO A 9 -1.71 11.70 15.14
C PRO A 9 -1.90 10.40 15.91
N GLU A 10 -2.53 10.51 17.08
CA GLU A 10 -2.85 9.37 17.91
C GLU A 10 -4.37 9.21 17.97
N THR A 11 -4.84 7.97 17.79
CA THR A 11 -6.24 7.63 18.01
C THR A 11 -6.36 6.45 18.95
N SER A 12 -7.44 6.41 19.72
CA SER A 12 -7.76 5.32 20.63
C SER A 12 -9.02 4.61 20.15
N LEU A 13 -8.94 3.30 19.99
CA LEU A 13 -10.05 2.43 19.63
C LEU A 13 -10.36 1.48 20.79
N VAL A 14 -11.64 1.22 21.01
CA VAL A 14 -12.09 0.24 22.01
C VAL A 14 -12.23 -1.12 21.31
N LEU A 15 -11.48 -2.11 21.77
CA LEU A 15 -11.59 -3.48 21.30
C LEU A 15 -12.86 -4.14 21.85
N PRO A 16 -13.40 -5.19 21.19
CA PRO A 16 -14.58 -5.90 21.67
C PRO A 16 -14.46 -6.47 23.10
N ASP A 17 -13.25 -6.78 23.53
CA ASP A 17 -12.96 -7.25 24.89
C ASP A 17 -12.78 -6.13 25.94
N GLY A 18 -13.07 -4.88 25.56
CA GLY A 18 -13.01 -3.70 26.42
C GLY A 18 -11.62 -3.10 26.62
N ARG A 19 -10.57 -3.69 26.04
CA ARG A 19 -9.23 -3.08 26.05
C ARG A 19 -9.16 -1.90 25.07
N THR A 20 -8.24 -0.98 25.30
CA THR A 20 -7.99 0.15 24.40
C THR A 20 -6.76 -0.13 23.55
N LEU A 21 -6.91 0.02 22.23
CA LEU A 21 -5.83 0.06 21.27
C LEU A 21 -5.49 1.52 20.95
N VAL A 22 -4.25 1.93 21.19
CA VAL A 22 -3.76 3.27 20.81
C VAL A 22 -2.88 3.11 19.57
N LEU A 23 -3.21 3.85 18.52
CA LEU A 23 -2.47 3.87 17.27
C LEU A 23 -1.87 5.26 17.07
N GLY A 24 -0.59 5.30 16.72
CA GLY A 24 0.11 6.51 16.28
C GLY A 24 0.75 6.27 14.92
N TRP A 25 0.73 7.27 14.04
CA TRP A 25 1.29 7.15 12.69
C TRP A 25 1.96 8.44 12.21
N ALA A 26 2.66 8.35 11.08
CA ALA A 26 3.18 9.50 10.36
C ALA A 26 3.26 9.12 8.88
N SER A 27 3.13 10.10 8.00
CA SER A 27 3.31 9.94 6.57
C SER A 27 4.18 11.06 6.01
N MET A 28 4.91 10.75 4.94
CA MET A 28 5.72 11.68 4.19
C MET A 28 5.84 11.16 2.77
N THR A 29 5.85 12.07 1.79
CA THR A 29 6.17 11.76 0.40
C THR A 29 7.16 12.80 -0.11
N ASP A 30 8.04 12.41 -1.03
CA ASP A 30 9.04 13.29 -1.63
C ASP A 30 9.25 12.89 -3.09
N ARG A 31 9.27 13.86 -4.00
CA ARG A 31 9.54 13.66 -5.43
C ARG A 31 10.92 13.04 -5.71
N GLY A 32 11.83 13.18 -4.77
CA GLY A 32 13.24 12.88 -4.94
C GLY A 32 13.97 13.90 -5.82
N LEU A 33 15.20 13.53 -6.17
CA LEU A 33 16.15 14.41 -6.85
C LEU A 33 16.20 14.23 -8.38
N ARG A 34 15.48 13.24 -8.91
CA ARG A 34 15.61 12.80 -10.31
C ARG A 34 14.35 12.95 -11.15
N ARG A 35 13.17 12.72 -10.57
CA ARG A 35 11.89 12.85 -11.27
C ARG A 35 11.47 14.32 -11.36
N ASP A 36 10.67 14.66 -12.35
CA ASP A 36 10.12 16.02 -12.52
C ASP A 36 8.83 16.23 -11.70
N HIS A 37 8.06 15.16 -11.50
CA HIS A 37 6.80 15.12 -10.77
C HIS A 37 6.82 13.98 -9.73
N ASN A 38 5.99 14.12 -8.69
CA ASN A 38 5.79 13.08 -7.70
C ASN A 38 4.53 12.31 -8.08
N GLU A 39 4.68 11.01 -8.35
CA GLU A 39 3.59 10.13 -8.77
C GLU A 39 3.10 9.27 -7.60
N ASP A 40 3.66 9.46 -6.39
CA ASP A 40 3.27 8.76 -5.17
C ASP A 40 2.07 9.44 -4.49
N SER A 41 1.11 8.64 -4.08
CA SER A 41 -0.05 9.04 -3.28
C SER A 41 -0.13 8.24 -1.98
N VAL A 42 -0.63 8.85 -0.91
CA VAL A 42 -0.63 8.26 0.45
C VAL A 42 -1.98 8.43 1.14
N LEU A 43 -2.50 7.34 1.71
CA LEU A 43 -3.59 7.33 2.70
C LEU A 43 -3.02 7.02 4.08
N ALA A 44 -3.24 7.90 5.05
CA ALA A 44 -2.76 7.68 6.42
C ALA A 44 -3.84 8.08 7.44
N ALA A 45 -4.90 7.28 7.52
CA ALA A 45 -6.05 7.54 8.38
C ALA A 45 -6.72 6.23 8.81
N VAL A 46 -6.99 6.06 10.11
CA VAL A 46 -7.64 4.84 10.62
C VAL A 46 -9.03 4.63 9.97
N PRO A 47 -9.37 3.41 9.52
CA PRO A 47 -8.58 2.17 9.66
C PRO A 47 -7.55 1.85 8.57
N TYR A 48 -7.37 2.68 7.54
CA TYR A 48 -6.52 2.38 6.37
C TYR A 48 -5.20 3.15 6.32
N PHE A 49 -4.13 2.44 5.99
CA PHE A 49 -2.82 3.03 5.69
C PHE A 49 -2.31 2.45 4.37
N ALA A 50 -2.14 3.27 3.35
CA ALA A 50 -1.76 2.80 2.02
C ALA A 50 -0.82 3.79 1.32
N VAL A 51 0.03 3.24 0.47
CA VAL A 51 0.86 3.99 -0.48
C VAL A 51 0.55 3.44 -1.86
N ALA A 52 0.39 4.35 -2.83
CA ALA A 52 0.29 4.01 -4.24
C ALA A 52 1.40 4.72 -5.01
N ASP A 53 2.11 3.98 -5.86
CA ASP A 53 3.19 4.49 -6.71
C ASP A 53 2.73 4.48 -8.16
N GLY A 54 2.53 5.67 -8.71
CA GLY A 54 1.98 5.90 -10.04
C GLY A 54 2.99 5.66 -11.15
N MET A 55 2.53 5.08 -12.25
CA MET A 55 3.31 4.90 -13.47
C MET A 55 2.46 5.14 -14.72
N GLY A 56 3.14 5.44 -15.82
CA GLY A 56 2.52 5.87 -17.06
C GLY A 56 3.05 7.26 -17.38
N GLY A 57 3.70 7.39 -18.55
CA GLY A 57 4.38 8.63 -18.93
C GLY A 57 3.46 9.86 -18.91
N HIS A 58 4.06 11.06 -18.81
CA HIS A 58 3.35 12.32 -18.56
C HIS A 58 2.68 12.37 -17.18
N ALA A 59 1.44 12.83 -17.09
CA ALA A 59 0.67 13.00 -15.84
C ALA A 59 -0.39 11.90 -15.72
N ALA A 60 -0.01 10.68 -16.09
CA ALA A 60 -0.89 9.51 -16.04
C ALA A 60 -0.69 8.74 -14.73
N GLY A 61 0.55 8.71 -14.22
CA GLY A 61 0.90 8.04 -12.97
C GLY A 61 0.30 8.73 -11.73
N ASP A 62 0.36 10.06 -11.66
CA ASP A 62 -0.24 10.84 -10.56
C ASP A 62 -1.77 10.69 -10.53
N VAL A 63 -2.42 10.70 -11.69
CA VAL A 63 -3.86 10.39 -11.81
C VAL A 63 -4.16 8.97 -11.32
N ALA A 64 -3.33 7.99 -11.69
CA ALA A 64 -3.53 6.60 -11.32
C ALA A 64 -3.39 6.36 -9.81
N SER A 65 -2.33 6.86 -9.20
CA SER A 65 -2.12 6.71 -7.76
C SER A 65 -3.15 7.47 -6.94
N ASP A 66 -3.56 8.67 -7.37
CA ASP A 66 -4.62 9.45 -6.71
C ASP A 66 -5.97 8.74 -6.76
N ALA A 67 -6.37 8.21 -7.91
CA ALA A 67 -7.61 7.46 -8.06
C ALA A 67 -7.71 6.28 -7.09
N VAL A 68 -6.64 5.51 -6.94
CA VAL A 68 -6.59 4.37 -5.99
C VAL A 68 -6.69 4.85 -4.54
N ILE A 69 -5.90 5.84 -4.15
CA ILE A 69 -5.91 6.37 -2.77
C ILE A 69 -7.25 7.01 -2.44
N ARG A 70 -7.88 7.72 -3.38
CA ARG A 70 -9.21 8.30 -3.23
C ARG A 70 -10.27 7.23 -2.97
N ARG A 71 -10.28 6.13 -3.72
CA ARG A 71 -11.25 5.03 -3.49
C ARG A 71 -11.03 4.31 -2.17
N LEU A 72 -9.77 4.11 -1.77
CA LEU A 72 -9.47 3.56 -0.45
C LEU A 72 -9.87 4.53 0.68
N ALA A 73 -9.78 5.84 0.47
CA ALA A 73 -10.24 6.84 1.44
C ALA A 73 -11.77 6.80 1.59
N GLU A 74 -12.53 6.59 0.51
CA GLU A 74 -13.99 6.40 0.58
C GLU A 74 -14.36 5.16 1.42
N GLU A 75 -13.62 4.05 1.28
CA GLU A 75 -13.82 2.86 2.11
C GLU A 75 -13.38 3.08 3.57
N GLN A 76 -12.33 3.88 3.79
CA GLN A 76 -11.92 4.31 5.12
C GLN A 76 -13.04 5.10 5.83
N GLU A 77 -13.68 6.04 5.13
CA GLU A 77 -14.76 6.86 5.69
C GLU A 77 -16.00 6.05 6.04
N ARG A 78 -16.27 4.96 5.32
CA ARG A 78 -17.39 4.04 5.61
C ARG A 78 -17.18 3.21 6.88
N ALA A 79 -15.94 3.06 7.33
CA ALA A 79 -15.59 2.25 8.49
C ALA A 79 -15.78 3.01 9.82
N GLU A 80 -17.03 3.35 10.15
CA GLU A 80 -17.40 4.15 11.33
C GLU A 80 -16.91 3.56 12.67
N SER A 81 -16.74 2.24 12.74
CA SER A 81 -16.28 1.54 13.94
C SER A 81 -14.78 1.70 14.23
N GLY A 82 -14.01 2.26 13.30
CA GLY A 82 -12.56 2.27 13.33
C GLY A 82 -11.91 0.93 12.96
N PHE A 83 -12.71 -0.03 12.48
CA PHE A 83 -12.27 -1.29 11.89
C PHE A 83 -12.85 -1.45 10.49
N ALA A 84 -12.01 -1.82 9.54
CA ALA A 84 -12.36 -2.07 8.15
C ALA A 84 -12.82 -3.52 7.93
N ASP A 85 -13.64 -3.69 6.90
CA ASP A 85 -13.78 -4.96 6.19
C ASP A 85 -12.71 -5.02 5.08
N PRO A 86 -11.73 -5.94 5.14
CA PRO A 86 -10.71 -6.07 4.10
C PRO A 86 -11.28 -6.38 2.72
N GLU A 87 -12.47 -6.98 2.64
CA GLU A 87 -13.15 -7.26 1.36
C GLU A 87 -13.53 -5.97 0.61
N GLY A 88 -13.52 -4.81 1.27
CA GLY A 88 -13.75 -3.51 0.62
C GLY A 88 -12.60 -3.04 -0.28
N VAL A 89 -11.40 -3.60 -0.17
CA VAL A 89 -10.23 -3.20 -0.96
C VAL A 89 -10.42 -3.52 -2.44
N GLU A 90 -10.82 -4.74 -2.81
CA GLU A 90 -10.96 -5.12 -4.22
C GLU A 90 -12.00 -4.27 -4.97
N PRO A 91 -13.22 -4.06 -4.46
CA PRO A 91 -14.18 -3.15 -5.10
C PRO A 91 -13.66 -1.72 -5.23
N ALA A 92 -12.89 -1.22 -4.26
CA ALA A 92 -12.28 0.10 -4.34
C ALA A 92 -11.24 0.18 -5.47
N LEU A 93 -10.41 -0.86 -5.64
CA LEU A 93 -9.45 -0.94 -6.74
C LEU A 93 -10.15 -1.04 -8.10
N ASP A 94 -11.23 -1.83 -8.21
CA ASP A 94 -12.01 -1.94 -9.45
C ASP A 94 -12.65 -0.60 -9.85
N LEU A 95 -13.19 0.15 -8.89
CA LEU A 95 -13.70 1.49 -9.12
C LEU A 95 -12.58 2.45 -9.55
N ALA A 96 -11.40 2.34 -8.93
CA ALA A 96 -10.24 3.15 -9.32
C ALA A 96 -9.80 2.86 -10.75
N VAL A 97 -9.81 1.59 -11.20
CA VAL A 97 -9.54 1.24 -12.62
C VAL A 97 -10.52 1.95 -13.57
N GLY A 98 -11.79 2.06 -13.18
CA GLY A 98 -12.80 2.82 -13.92
C GLY A 98 -12.45 4.32 -14.00
N ASP A 99 -12.10 4.92 -12.86
CA ASP A 99 -11.73 6.34 -12.76
C ASP A 99 -10.49 6.66 -13.59
N ILE A 100 -9.46 5.82 -13.52
CA ILE A 100 -8.23 5.96 -14.31
C ILE A 100 -8.56 6.03 -15.79
N ARG A 101 -9.38 5.09 -16.29
CA ARG A 101 -9.77 5.04 -17.70
C ARG A 101 -10.56 6.27 -18.14
N GLU A 102 -11.42 6.80 -17.26
CA GLU A 102 -12.20 8.01 -17.54
C GLU A 102 -11.31 9.26 -17.61
N GLU A 103 -10.36 9.39 -16.69
CA GLU A 103 -9.54 10.59 -16.54
C GLU A 103 -8.38 10.64 -17.55
N THR A 104 -7.74 9.51 -17.86
CA THR A 104 -6.63 9.46 -18.84
C THR A 104 -7.11 9.23 -20.28
N GLY A 105 -8.35 8.74 -20.45
CA GLY A 105 -8.91 8.33 -21.74
C GLY A 105 -8.22 7.12 -22.37
N ASP A 106 -8.73 6.68 -23.52
CA ASP A 106 -8.24 5.50 -24.26
C ASP A 106 -6.81 5.65 -24.84
N LEU A 107 -6.22 6.85 -24.77
CA LEU A 107 -4.92 7.17 -25.39
C LEU A 107 -3.72 6.76 -24.52
N GLU A 108 -3.92 6.60 -23.21
CA GLU A 108 -2.86 6.26 -22.25
C GLU A 108 -3.06 4.85 -21.68
N LEU A 109 -3.00 3.85 -22.58
CA LEU A 109 -3.13 2.41 -22.29
C LEU A 109 -2.11 1.85 -21.26
N HIS A 110 -1.25 2.68 -20.69
CA HIS A 110 -0.19 2.29 -19.76
C HIS A 110 -0.24 3.08 -18.44
N ALA A 111 -1.30 3.87 -18.20
CA ALA A 111 -1.55 4.48 -16.92
C ALA A 111 -1.87 3.38 -15.90
N GLY A 112 -1.18 3.39 -14.77
CA GLY A 112 -1.44 2.45 -13.70
C GLY A 112 -0.66 2.79 -12.45
N THR A 113 -0.85 2.00 -11.42
CA THR A 113 -0.18 2.26 -10.15
C THR A 113 0.01 0.96 -9.38
N THR A 114 1.09 0.87 -8.63
CA THR A 114 1.19 -0.11 -7.55
C THR A 114 0.41 0.39 -6.34
N VAL A 115 -0.05 -0.52 -5.49
CA VAL A 115 -0.66 -0.14 -4.22
C VAL A 115 -0.30 -1.17 -3.16
N THR A 116 0.12 -0.69 -2.00
CA THR A 116 0.41 -1.52 -0.84
C THR A 116 -0.12 -0.85 0.41
N GLY A 117 -0.55 -1.64 1.39
CA GLY A 117 -1.12 -1.05 2.59
C GLY A 117 -1.52 -2.05 3.64
N ALA A 118 -2.12 -1.53 4.71
CA ALA A 118 -2.72 -2.30 5.76
C ALA A 118 -4.01 -1.61 6.24
N CYS A 119 -5.05 -2.39 6.48
CA CYS A 119 -6.24 -1.94 7.18
C CYS A 119 -6.39 -2.66 8.52
N LEU A 120 -6.83 -1.93 9.54
CA LEU A 120 -7.14 -2.50 10.84
C LEU A 120 -8.50 -3.19 10.76
N THR A 121 -8.57 -4.48 11.10
CA THR A 121 -9.79 -5.28 11.06
C THR A 121 -9.97 -6.13 12.31
N LEU A 122 -11.13 -6.77 12.44
CA LEU A 122 -11.44 -7.75 13.49
C LEU A 122 -11.63 -9.13 12.88
N VAL A 123 -10.90 -10.13 13.41
CA VAL A 123 -11.14 -11.54 13.10
C VAL A 123 -11.48 -12.27 14.38
N SER A 124 -12.73 -12.74 14.47
CA SER A 124 -13.27 -13.35 15.69
C SER A 124 -13.04 -12.47 16.94
N ASP A 125 -13.47 -11.20 16.86
CA ASP A 125 -13.36 -10.19 17.91
C ASP A 125 -11.93 -9.82 18.35
N ARG A 126 -10.92 -10.21 17.58
CA ARG A 126 -9.51 -9.88 17.83
C ARG A 126 -8.98 -8.95 16.75
N PRO A 127 -8.17 -7.94 17.11
CA PRO A 127 -7.63 -7.00 16.14
C PRO A 127 -6.50 -7.62 15.31
N TYR A 128 -6.57 -7.42 14.00
CA TYR A 128 -5.55 -7.77 13.03
C TYR A 128 -5.27 -6.60 12.08
N TRP A 129 -4.06 -6.56 11.55
CA TRP A 129 -3.78 -5.83 10.31
C TRP A 129 -4.00 -6.78 9.14
N ALA A 130 -4.94 -6.45 8.26
CA ALA A 130 -5.02 -7.05 6.93
C ALA A 130 -4.13 -6.22 6.00
N VAL A 131 -2.96 -6.77 5.70
CA VAL A 131 -1.99 -6.19 4.76
C VAL A 131 -2.39 -6.62 3.36
N PHE A 132 -2.35 -5.70 2.40
CA PHE A 132 -2.68 -5.94 1.00
C PHE A 132 -1.59 -5.39 0.07
N ASN A 133 -1.39 -6.02 -1.08
CA ASN A 133 -0.39 -5.59 -2.06
C ASN A 133 -0.77 -5.90 -3.51
N VAL A 134 -0.51 -4.93 -4.40
CA VAL A 134 -0.45 -5.08 -5.84
C VAL A 134 0.76 -4.30 -6.36
N GLY A 135 1.83 -4.99 -6.73
CA GLY A 135 3.04 -4.38 -7.30
C GLY A 135 4.26 -4.62 -6.42
N ASP A 136 5.25 -3.75 -6.50
CA ASP A 136 6.54 -3.84 -5.81
C ASP A 136 6.74 -2.81 -4.71
N SER A 137 5.72 -1.96 -4.44
CA SER A 137 5.59 -1.28 -3.15
C SER A 137 5.51 -2.30 -2.01
N ARG A 138 5.94 -1.92 -0.79
CA ARG A 138 6.15 -2.88 0.30
C ARG A 138 5.54 -2.48 1.64
N VAL A 139 5.10 -3.49 2.37
CA VAL A 139 4.85 -3.40 3.82
C VAL A 139 5.87 -4.21 4.58
N TYR A 140 6.50 -3.58 5.57
CA TYR A 140 7.37 -4.22 6.55
C TYR A 140 6.75 -4.17 7.94
N GLN A 141 7.04 -5.19 8.74
CA GLN A 141 6.76 -5.20 10.17
C GLN A 141 8.07 -5.08 10.95
N LEU A 142 8.09 -4.19 11.94
CA LEU A 142 9.17 -4.06 12.89
C LEU A 142 8.71 -4.58 14.25
N ARG A 143 9.36 -5.66 14.72
CA ARG A 143 9.17 -6.24 16.06
C ARG A 143 10.48 -6.20 16.83
N GLY A 144 10.53 -5.38 17.88
CA GLY A 144 11.79 -5.08 18.56
C GLY A 144 12.75 -4.40 17.59
N ASP A 145 13.88 -5.04 17.32
CA ASP A 145 14.92 -4.55 16.41
C ASP A 145 14.98 -5.33 15.08
N VAL A 146 13.96 -6.15 14.78
CA VAL A 146 13.91 -6.98 13.57
C VAL A 146 12.87 -6.41 12.60
N LEU A 147 13.34 -5.91 11.46
CA LEU A 147 12.52 -5.46 10.34
C LEU A 147 12.35 -6.62 9.35
N GLU A 148 11.12 -7.03 9.10
CA GLU A 148 10.78 -8.13 8.20
C GLU A 148 9.80 -7.62 7.13
N GLN A 149 10.08 -7.90 5.85
CA GLN A 149 9.12 -7.63 4.79
C GLN A 149 7.95 -8.61 4.93
N VAL A 150 6.73 -8.07 4.87
CA VAL A 150 5.48 -8.84 4.94
C VAL A 150 5.01 -9.21 3.54
N THR A 151 4.98 -8.22 2.65
CA THR A 151 4.50 -8.37 1.27
C THR A 151 5.54 -9.07 0.40
N VAL A 152 5.07 -9.65 -0.70
CA VAL A 152 5.92 -10.19 -1.77
C VAL A 152 5.72 -9.30 -3.00
N ASP A 153 6.82 -8.89 -3.61
CA ASP A 153 6.79 -7.98 -4.77
C ASP A 153 6.20 -8.71 -5.99
N HIS A 154 5.32 -8.06 -6.73
CA HIS A 154 4.90 -8.52 -8.06
C HIS A 154 5.89 -8.03 -9.11
N SER A 155 7.06 -8.65 -9.18
CA SER A 155 8.14 -8.29 -10.11
C SER A 155 8.78 -9.50 -10.77
N VAL A 156 9.38 -9.29 -11.94
CA VAL A 156 10.08 -10.34 -12.70
C VAL A 156 11.23 -10.94 -11.88
N VAL A 157 11.93 -10.12 -11.11
CA VAL A 157 13.03 -10.59 -10.27
C VAL A 157 12.53 -11.41 -9.08
N GLN A 158 11.36 -11.09 -8.52
CA GLN A 158 10.76 -11.90 -7.48
C GLN A 158 10.34 -13.27 -8.03
N GLU A 159 9.77 -13.33 -9.23
CA GLU A 159 9.47 -14.62 -9.89
C GLU A 159 10.73 -15.46 -10.13
N MET A 160 11.86 -14.83 -10.46
CA MET A 160 13.15 -15.53 -10.59
C MET A 160 13.67 -16.06 -9.24
N VAL A 161 13.46 -15.32 -8.15
CA VAL A 161 13.79 -15.77 -6.79
C VAL A 161 12.94 -16.97 -6.40
N ASP A 162 11.62 -16.89 -6.62
CA ASP A 162 10.68 -17.96 -6.27
C ASP A 162 10.94 -19.23 -7.08
N ALA A 163 11.37 -19.09 -8.34
CA ALA A 163 11.82 -20.18 -9.19
C ALA A 163 13.22 -20.73 -8.83
N GLY A 164 13.90 -20.17 -7.81
CA GLY A 164 15.24 -20.55 -7.39
C GLY A 164 16.34 -20.25 -8.41
N ARG A 165 16.08 -19.36 -9.39
CA ARG A 165 17.03 -18.99 -10.44
C ARG A 165 18.06 -17.98 -9.95
N ILE A 166 17.65 -17.10 -9.04
CA ILE A 166 18.52 -16.12 -8.38
C ILE A 166 18.23 -16.11 -6.88
N THR A 167 19.17 -15.58 -6.11
CA THR A 167 18.99 -15.29 -4.68
C THR A 167 18.39 -13.90 -4.50
N ARG A 168 17.79 -13.62 -3.34
CA ARG A 168 17.27 -12.29 -3.01
C ARG A 168 18.33 -11.19 -3.12
N ALA A 169 19.55 -11.46 -2.66
CA ALA A 169 20.68 -10.53 -2.79
C ALA A 169 21.10 -10.25 -4.24
N GLN A 170 20.81 -11.18 -5.17
CA GLN A 170 21.02 -10.97 -6.60
C GLN A 170 19.88 -10.16 -7.23
N ALA A 171 18.64 -10.36 -6.77
CA ALA A 171 17.48 -9.60 -7.22
C ALA A 171 17.67 -8.09 -7.01
N ASP A 172 18.18 -7.67 -5.84
CA ASP A 172 18.44 -6.26 -5.48
C ASP A 172 19.36 -5.51 -6.47
N ARG A 173 20.12 -6.23 -7.29
CA ARG A 173 21.09 -5.65 -8.25
C ARG A 173 20.82 -6.10 -9.68
N HIS A 174 19.68 -6.74 -9.92
CA HIS A 174 19.34 -7.28 -11.22
C HIS A 174 18.93 -6.15 -12.17
N PRO A 175 19.36 -6.17 -13.45
CA PRO A 175 19.00 -5.12 -14.42
C PRO A 175 17.49 -4.98 -14.63
N ASP A 176 16.75 -6.07 -14.44
CA ASP A 176 15.29 -6.12 -14.57
C ASP A 176 14.56 -5.84 -13.23
N GLY A 177 15.24 -5.26 -12.24
CA GLY A 177 14.70 -5.00 -10.91
C GLY A 177 13.43 -4.15 -10.88
N ASN A 178 13.27 -3.28 -11.89
CA ASN A 178 12.15 -2.34 -11.98
C ASN A 178 11.01 -2.86 -12.88
N ILE A 179 11.04 -4.14 -13.29
CA ILE A 179 9.99 -4.72 -14.13
C ILE A 179 8.95 -5.38 -13.24
N ILE A 180 7.83 -4.68 -13.04
CA ILE A 180 6.68 -5.20 -12.32
C ILE A 180 5.82 -6.11 -13.21
N THR A 181 5.16 -7.08 -12.59
CA THR A 181 4.29 -8.07 -13.25
C THR A 181 2.81 -7.86 -12.95
N ARG A 182 2.48 -7.04 -11.94
CA ARG A 182 1.11 -6.62 -11.64
C ARG A 182 1.06 -5.16 -11.21
N ALA A 183 0.01 -4.46 -11.62
CA ALA A 183 -0.33 -3.12 -11.20
C ALA A 183 -1.82 -2.84 -11.46
N VAL A 184 -2.41 -1.96 -10.67
CA VAL A 184 -3.78 -1.50 -10.86
C VAL A 184 -3.84 -0.63 -12.11
N GLY A 185 -4.85 -0.82 -12.95
CA GLY A 185 -5.05 -0.08 -14.21
C GLY A 185 -4.33 -0.69 -15.42
N VAL A 186 -3.34 -1.58 -15.21
CA VAL A 186 -2.60 -2.26 -16.29
C VAL A 186 -3.00 -3.73 -16.39
N GLY A 187 -3.59 -4.10 -17.52
CA GLY A 187 -4.10 -5.46 -17.75
C GLY A 187 -5.38 -5.75 -16.96
N ASP A 188 -5.57 -7.03 -16.61
CA ASP A 188 -6.76 -7.51 -15.88
C ASP A 188 -6.49 -7.70 -14.36
N ALA A 189 -5.34 -7.25 -13.85
CA ALA A 189 -4.90 -7.54 -12.49
C ALA A 189 -5.29 -6.42 -11.49
N SER A 190 -6.51 -6.49 -10.95
CA SER A 190 -6.94 -5.70 -9.77
C SER A 190 -6.95 -6.51 -8.46
N GLU A 191 -6.67 -7.82 -8.53
CA GLU A 191 -6.66 -8.70 -7.35
C GLU A 191 -5.43 -8.44 -6.47
N ALA A 192 -5.67 -8.12 -5.20
CA ALA A 192 -4.63 -7.91 -4.21
C ALA A 192 -4.25 -9.22 -3.51
N ASP A 193 -2.97 -9.38 -3.22
CA ASP A 193 -2.51 -10.43 -2.31
C ASP A 193 -2.69 -9.94 -0.86
N TYR A 194 -3.08 -10.84 0.06
CA TYR A 194 -3.37 -10.48 1.47
C TYR A 194 -2.54 -11.27 2.49
N TRP A 195 -2.15 -10.59 3.56
CA TRP A 195 -1.52 -11.18 4.75
C TRP A 195 -2.20 -10.67 6.02
N LEU A 196 -2.47 -11.58 6.96
CA LEU A 196 -3.11 -11.23 8.22
C LEU A 196 -2.10 -11.25 9.37
N LEU A 197 -1.91 -10.10 10.02
CA LEU A 197 -0.95 -9.94 11.12
C LEU A 197 -1.69 -9.64 12.43
N PRO A 198 -1.48 -10.41 13.52
CA PRO A 198 -2.10 -10.09 14.80
C PRO A 198 -1.59 -8.75 15.33
N VAL A 199 -2.50 -7.90 15.80
CA VAL A 199 -2.10 -6.65 16.46
C VAL A 199 -1.51 -6.98 17.83
N THR A 200 -0.23 -6.64 18.00
CA THR A 200 0.48 -6.78 19.27
C THR A 200 1.04 -5.43 19.71
N ALA A 201 1.16 -5.23 21.03
CA ALA A 201 1.78 -4.01 21.56
C ALA A 201 3.17 -3.80 20.95
N ARG A 202 3.48 -2.55 20.58
CA ARG A 202 4.76 -2.11 19.99
C ARG A 202 5.05 -2.65 18.58
N LEU A 203 4.12 -3.36 17.94
CA LEU A 203 4.22 -3.63 16.50
C LEU A 203 4.21 -2.30 15.74
N ARG A 204 5.15 -2.12 14.81
CA ARG A 204 5.15 -1.00 13.88
C ARG A 204 5.11 -1.54 12.47
N LEU A 205 4.29 -0.92 11.63
CA LEU A 205 4.30 -1.16 10.20
C LEU A 205 5.01 -0.01 9.51
N LEU A 206 5.78 -0.33 8.47
CA LEU A 206 6.29 0.61 7.49
C LEU A 206 5.63 0.26 6.16
N VAL A 207 4.91 1.22 5.58
CA VAL A 207 4.28 1.12 4.27
C VAL A 207 5.04 2.10 3.37
N CYS A 208 5.59 1.65 2.24
CA CYS A 208 6.42 2.48 1.38
C CYS A 208 6.32 2.07 -0.10
N SER A 209 6.60 3.03 -0.99
CA SER A 209 6.93 2.80 -2.40
C SER A 209 8.33 2.16 -2.53
N ASP A 210 8.77 1.90 -3.76
CA ASP A 210 10.08 1.29 -4.05
C ASP A 210 11.27 2.27 -3.95
N GLY A 211 10.99 3.59 -3.93
CA GLY A 211 11.93 4.71 -4.04
C GLY A 211 12.73 5.11 -2.79
#